data_AF-A0A377ZC33-F1
#
_entry.id   AF-A0A377ZC33-F1
#
_cell.length_a   1.000
_cell.length_b   1.000
_cell.length_c   1.000
_cell.angle_alpha   90.00
_cell.angle_beta   90.00
_cell.angle_gamma   90.00
#
_symmetry.space_group_name_H-M   'P 1'
#
loop_
_entity.id
_entity.type
_entity.pdbx_description
1 polymer ?
#
loop_
_entity_poly.entity_id
_entity_poly.type
_entity_poly.pdbx_seq_one_letter_code
_entity_poly.pdbx_strand_id
1 'polypeptide(L)'
;MINGFQIFAKFLVALITIGLAAAVIKFLLGWELIPGLDPIFMAPGDQPGEVMRAIEVIGSISCVLLGAYPMVLLLTRWFEKPLMRVGNLLKINNMAAGGMVATLANNIPMFGMMKQMDTRGKVINCAFSVSAAFALGDHLGFAAANMNAMIFPMIVGKLVGGVTAIGVAMLLVPKDENVPAPANNEAEAHS
;
A
#
# COMPACT_ATOMS: atom_id res chain seq x y z
N MET A 1 9.81 18.22 -11.70
CA MET A 1 9.17 17.62 -10.51
C MET A 1 9.52 16.14 -10.35
N ILE A 2 9.33 15.28 -11.37
CA ILE A 2 9.57 13.82 -11.27
C ILE A 2 11.03 13.47 -10.91
N ASN A 3 12.03 14.06 -11.58
CA ASN A 3 13.44 13.76 -11.30
C ASN A 3 13.84 14.13 -9.85
N GLY A 4 13.26 15.19 -9.29
CA GLY A 4 13.49 15.58 -7.89
C GLY A 4 12.95 14.54 -6.90
N PHE A 5 11.72 14.08 -7.11
CA PHE A 5 11.13 12.98 -6.32
C PHE A 5 11.91 11.67 -6.47
N GLN A 6 12.43 11.36 -7.65
CA GLN A 6 13.27 10.17 -7.84
C GLN A 6 14.58 10.25 -7.06
N ILE A 7 15.24 11.41 -7.02
CA ILE A 7 16.45 11.61 -6.22
C ILE A 7 16.13 11.46 -4.73
N PHE A 8 15.03 12.07 -4.27
CA PHE A 8 14.57 11.94 -2.89
C PHE A 8 14.28 10.47 -2.52
N ALA A 9 13.56 9.74 -3.39
CA ALA A 9 13.27 8.32 -3.17
C ALA A 9 14.56 7.49 -3.09
N LYS A 10 15.54 7.74 -3.96
CA LYS A 10 16.84 7.06 -3.92
C LYS A 10 17.60 7.35 -2.63
N PHE A 11 17.60 8.60 -2.17
CA PHE A 11 18.20 8.97 -0.88
C PHE A 11 17.53 8.24 0.29
N LEU A 12 16.19 8.22 0.30
CA LEU A 12 15.43 7.53 1.33
C LEU A 12 15.74 6.02 1.34
N VAL A 13 15.81 5.39 0.16
CA VAL A 13 16.21 3.97 0.02
C VAL A 13 17.63 3.73 0.54
N ALA A 14 18.58 4.61 0.24
CA ALA A 14 19.94 4.49 0.76
C ALA A 14 19.95 4.58 2.29
N LEU A 15 19.23 5.55 2.87
CA LEU A 15 19.16 5.75 4.31
C LEU A 15 18.56 4.54 5.04
N ILE A 16 17.41 4.02 4.59
CA ILE A 16 16.78 2.85 5.22
C ILE A 16 17.66 1.60 5.07
N THR A 17 18.40 1.47 3.96
CA THR A 17 19.32 0.34 3.73
C THR A 17 20.51 0.40 4.67
N ILE A 18 21.09 1.59 4.88
CA ILE A 18 22.18 1.79 5.84
C ILE A 18 21.69 1.53 7.28
N GLY A 19 20.51 2.02 7.64
CA GLY A 19 19.91 1.76 8.96
C GLY A 19 19.68 0.26 9.20
N LEU A 20 19.16 -0.46 8.21
CA LEU A 20 19.00 -1.92 8.27
C LEU A 20 20.36 -2.63 8.40
N ALA A 21 21.36 -2.24 7.59
CA ALA A 21 22.69 -2.82 7.66
C ALA A 21 23.34 -2.61 9.04
N ALA A 22 23.21 -1.42 9.63
CA ALA A 22 23.68 -1.13 10.97
C ALA A 22 22.98 -2.00 12.04
N ALA A 23 21.68 -2.22 11.91
CA ALA A 23 20.92 -3.09 12.81
C ALA A 23 21.37 -4.56 12.72
N VAL A 24 21.64 -5.05 11.51
CA VAL A 24 22.18 -6.40 11.27
C VAL A 24 23.60 -6.54 11.83
N ILE A 25 24.46 -5.54 11.64
CA ILE A 25 25.82 -5.53 12.21
C ILE A 25 25.78 -5.57 13.74
N LYS A 26 24.90 -4.77 14.36
CA LYS A 26 24.71 -4.78 15.82
C LYS A 26 24.26 -6.15 16.32
N PHE A 27 23.35 -6.81 15.61
CA PHE A 27 22.87 -8.14 15.97
C PHE A 27 23.92 -9.25 15.81
N LEU A 28 24.65 -9.27 14.68
CA LEU A 28 25.62 -10.33 14.38
C LEU A 28 26.96 -10.16 15.09
N LEU A 29 27.47 -8.92 15.19
CA LEU A 29 28.81 -8.62 15.69
C LEU A 29 28.80 -7.98 17.09
N GLY A 30 27.64 -7.55 17.59
CA GLY A 30 27.54 -6.81 18.85
C GLY A 30 28.06 -5.37 18.77
N TRP A 31 28.47 -4.90 17.59
CA TRP A 31 29.03 -3.56 17.43
C TRP A 31 27.93 -2.50 17.26
N GLU A 32 27.84 -1.57 18.21
CA GLU A 32 26.98 -0.40 18.10
C GLU A 32 27.59 0.68 17.20
N LEU A 33 27.26 0.64 15.90
CA LEU A 33 27.59 1.74 14.96
C LEU A 33 26.81 3.02 15.26
N ILE A 34 25.54 2.88 15.68
CA ILE A 34 24.63 3.97 15.95
C ILE A 34 24.17 3.85 17.42
N PRO A 35 24.50 4.81 18.30
CA PRO A 35 24.05 4.79 19.69
C PRO A 35 22.52 4.84 19.78
N GLY A 36 21.94 4.00 20.64
CA GLY A 36 20.49 3.96 20.86
C GLY A 36 19.68 3.22 19.78
N LEU A 37 20.33 2.48 18.88
CA LEU A 37 19.64 1.66 17.88
C LEU A 37 18.87 0.52 18.55
N ASP A 38 17.56 0.44 18.29
CA ASP A 38 16.68 -0.57 18.89
C ASP A 38 16.99 -1.98 18.31
N PRO A 39 16.96 -3.06 19.13
CA PRO A 39 17.22 -4.41 18.66
C PRO A 39 16.20 -4.88 17.61
N ILE A 40 16.68 -5.62 16.60
CA ILE A 40 15.83 -6.21 15.56
C ILE A 40 15.06 -7.45 16.04
N PHE A 41 15.64 -8.20 16.97
CA PHE A 41 15.03 -9.34 17.65
C PHE A 41 14.81 -9.03 19.12
N MET A 42 14.09 -9.91 19.82
CA MET A 42 13.87 -9.79 21.26
C MET A 42 15.20 -9.70 22.02
N ALA A 43 15.27 -8.77 22.97
CA ALA A 43 16.40 -8.56 23.85
C ALA A 43 16.09 -9.06 25.28
N PRO A 44 17.10 -9.30 26.13
CA PRO A 44 16.88 -9.66 27.53
C PRO A 44 16.03 -8.58 28.23
N GLY A 45 14.85 -8.98 28.72
CA GLY A 45 13.86 -8.07 29.34
C GLY A 45 12.60 -7.86 28.50
N ASP A 46 12.59 -8.25 27.22
CA ASP A 46 11.38 -8.23 26.41
C ASP A 46 10.44 -9.38 26.80
N GLN A 47 9.16 -9.06 26.96
CA GLN A 47 8.12 -10.05 27.21
C GLN A 47 7.41 -10.40 25.89
N PRO A 48 7.37 -11.70 25.50
CA PRO A 48 6.65 -12.13 24.31
C PRO A 48 5.18 -11.72 24.36
N GLY A 49 4.71 -11.06 23.29
CA GLY A 49 3.34 -10.57 23.19
C GLY A 49 3.08 -9.19 23.81
N GLU A 50 4.00 -8.63 24.61
CA GLU A 50 3.93 -7.24 25.06
C GLU A 50 4.83 -6.32 24.23
N VAL A 51 6.02 -6.80 23.85
CA VAL A 51 6.99 -6.04 23.07
C VAL A 51 7.26 -6.75 21.76
N MET A 52 6.63 -6.28 20.69
CA MET A 52 6.93 -6.75 19.34
C MET A 52 8.09 -5.94 18.75
N ARG A 53 9.22 -6.59 18.54
CA ARG A 53 10.40 -5.99 17.88
C ARG A 53 10.26 -6.04 16.36
N ALA A 54 11.18 -5.38 15.66
CA ALA A 54 11.10 -5.14 14.22
C ALA A 54 10.72 -6.38 13.39
N ILE A 55 11.39 -7.53 13.62
CA ILE A 55 11.12 -8.76 12.85
C ILE A 55 9.73 -9.33 13.14
N GLU A 56 9.29 -9.31 14.40
CA GLU A 56 7.97 -9.82 14.80
C GLU A 56 6.83 -8.96 14.22
N VAL A 57 7.02 -7.63 14.25
CA VAL A 57 6.11 -6.67 13.61
C VAL A 57 6.01 -6.94 12.11
N ILE A 58 7.13 -7.11 11.40
CA ILE A 58 7.13 -7.43 9.96
C ILE A 58 6.46 -8.79 9.70
N GLY A 59 6.69 -9.77 10.56
CA GLY A 59 6.02 -11.07 10.50
C GLY A 59 4.50 -10.96 10.62
N SER A 60 4.01 -10.19 11.59
CA SER A 60 2.57 -9.94 11.78
C SER A 60 1.92 -9.25 10.57
N ILE A 61 2.59 -8.23 10.02
CA ILE A 61 2.16 -7.53 8.79
C ILE A 61 2.10 -8.53 7.63
N SER A 62 3.11 -9.38 7.49
CA SER A 62 3.17 -10.41 6.45
C SER A 62 1.98 -11.38 6.56
N CYS A 63 1.63 -11.83 7.77
CA CYS A 63 0.47 -12.68 7.99
C CYS A 63 -0.85 -12.01 7.54
N VAL A 64 -1.02 -10.72 7.81
CA VAL A 64 -2.18 -9.95 7.32
C VAL A 64 -2.18 -9.83 5.79
N LEU A 65 -1.00 -9.70 5.17
CA LEU A 65 -0.85 -9.49 3.74
C LEU A 65 -0.88 -10.76 2.87
N LEU A 66 -0.68 -11.95 3.44
CA LEU A 66 -0.75 -13.22 2.69
C LEU A 66 -2.05 -13.35 1.88
N GLY A 67 -3.14 -12.76 2.37
CA GLY A 67 -4.44 -12.75 1.72
C GLY A 67 -4.70 -11.59 0.76
N ALA A 68 -3.76 -10.66 0.53
CA ALA A 68 -4.06 -9.42 -0.20
C ALA A 68 -4.55 -9.65 -1.64
N TYR A 69 -3.86 -10.48 -2.43
CA TYR A 69 -4.26 -10.77 -3.81
C TYR A 69 -5.58 -11.59 -3.89
N PRO A 70 -5.76 -12.68 -3.12
CA PRO A 70 -7.04 -13.37 -3.04
C PRO A 70 -8.18 -12.45 -2.58
N MET A 71 -7.94 -11.59 -1.58
CA MET A 71 -8.91 -10.62 -1.08
C MET A 71 -9.34 -9.66 -2.21
N VAL A 72 -8.40 -9.12 -2.97
CA VAL A 72 -8.71 -8.24 -4.12
C VAL A 72 -9.53 -8.97 -5.18
N LEU A 73 -9.17 -10.22 -5.50
CA LEU A 73 -9.94 -11.04 -6.44
C LEU A 73 -11.37 -11.29 -5.94
N LEU A 74 -11.53 -11.65 -4.67
CA LEU A 74 -12.84 -11.93 -4.08
C LEU A 74 -13.68 -10.65 -3.94
N LEU A 75 -13.09 -9.54 -3.53
CA LEU A 75 -13.80 -8.27 -3.41
C LEU A 75 -14.22 -7.74 -4.79
N THR A 76 -13.36 -7.81 -5.81
CA THR A 76 -13.73 -7.42 -7.17
C THR A 76 -14.84 -8.30 -7.74
N ARG A 77 -14.86 -9.60 -7.41
CA ARG A 77 -15.95 -10.53 -7.79
C ARG A 77 -17.25 -10.32 -7.02
N TRP A 78 -17.21 -10.27 -5.68
CA TRP A 78 -18.40 -10.17 -4.84
C TRP A 78 -19.02 -8.78 -4.86
N PHE A 79 -18.19 -7.74 -4.90
CA PHE A 79 -18.61 -6.35 -4.90
C PHE A 79 -18.56 -5.73 -6.30
N GLU A 80 -18.60 -6.55 -7.36
CA GLU A 80 -18.60 -6.07 -8.75
C GLU A 80 -19.67 -4.99 -8.97
N LYS A 81 -20.93 -5.27 -8.64
CA LYS A 81 -22.05 -4.31 -8.82
C LYS A 81 -21.84 -2.97 -8.06
N PRO A 82 -21.49 -2.94 -6.76
CA PRO A 82 -21.19 -1.69 -6.09
C PRO A 82 -19.91 -1.00 -6.61
N LEU A 83 -18.88 -1.75 -6.99
CA LEU A 83 -17.69 -1.17 -7.64
C LEU A 83 -18.03 -0.52 -8.97
N MET A 84 -18.89 -1.13 -9.79
CA MET A 84 -19.41 -0.55 -11.02
C MET A 84 -20.11 0.78 -10.77
N ARG A 85 -20.91 0.87 -9.69
CA ARG A 85 -21.61 2.13 -9.34
C ARG A 85 -20.61 3.22 -8.96
N VAL A 86 -19.62 2.90 -8.14
CA VAL A 86 -18.56 3.83 -7.76
C VAL A 86 -17.72 4.22 -8.99
N GLY A 87 -17.37 3.25 -9.83
CA GLY A 87 -16.64 3.46 -11.08
C GLY A 87 -17.38 4.39 -12.04
N ASN A 88 -18.69 4.18 -12.23
CA ASN A 88 -19.54 5.05 -13.05
C ASN A 88 -19.64 6.47 -12.47
N LEU A 89 -19.73 6.62 -11.14
CA LEU A 89 -19.75 7.93 -10.49
C LEU A 89 -18.42 8.70 -10.73
N LEU A 90 -17.30 7.98 -10.68
CA LEU A 90 -15.97 8.53 -10.87
C LEU A 90 -15.55 8.63 -12.35
N LYS A 91 -16.34 8.03 -13.25
CA LYS A 91 -16.05 7.83 -14.68
C LYS A 91 -14.73 7.10 -14.94
N ILE A 92 -14.51 5.98 -14.26
CA ILE A 92 -13.32 5.13 -14.39
C ILE A 92 -13.70 3.70 -14.77
N ASN A 93 -12.77 2.94 -15.33
CA ASN A 93 -13.03 1.54 -15.70
C ASN A 93 -13.06 0.59 -14.49
N ASN A 94 -13.51 -0.65 -14.72
CA ASN A 94 -13.66 -1.65 -13.66
C ASN A 94 -12.33 -2.02 -13.00
N MET A 95 -11.25 -2.03 -13.79
CA MET A 95 -9.90 -2.30 -13.28
C MET A 95 -9.44 -1.19 -12.32
N ALA A 96 -9.75 0.07 -12.61
CA ALA A 96 -9.47 1.18 -11.74
C ALA A 96 -10.34 1.15 -10.47
N ALA A 97 -11.61 0.77 -10.57
CA ALA A 97 -12.46 0.58 -9.39
C ALA A 97 -11.94 -0.55 -8.49
N GLY A 98 -11.48 -1.67 -9.09
CA GLY A 98 -10.79 -2.75 -8.40
C GLY A 98 -9.46 -2.32 -7.78
N GLY A 99 -8.74 -1.43 -8.46
CA GLY A 99 -7.52 -0.79 -7.97
C GLY A 99 -7.72 -0.06 -6.65
N MET A 100 -8.85 0.64 -6.48
CA MET A 100 -9.11 1.37 -5.24
C MET A 100 -9.29 0.41 -4.06
N VAL A 101 -9.95 -0.72 -4.30
CA VAL A 101 -10.08 -1.79 -3.29
C VAL A 101 -8.72 -2.41 -2.99
N ALA A 102 -7.92 -2.67 -4.02
CA ALA A 102 -6.57 -3.19 -3.87
C ALA A 102 -5.69 -2.28 -3.03
N THR A 103 -5.74 -0.97 -3.27
CA THR A 103 -5.02 0.05 -2.51
C THR A 103 -5.32 0.00 -1.01
N LEU A 104 -6.57 -0.26 -0.60
CA LEU A 104 -6.92 -0.37 0.82
C LEU A 104 -6.13 -1.48 1.54
N ALA A 105 -5.86 -2.58 0.85
CA ALA A 105 -4.99 -3.64 1.35
C ALA A 105 -3.52 -3.24 1.20
N ASN A 106 -3.06 -3.01 -0.04
CA ASN A 106 -1.67 -2.66 -0.33
C ASN A 106 -1.55 -2.05 -1.75
N ASN A 107 -0.54 -1.22 -1.99
CA ASN A 107 -0.27 -0.66 -3.31
C ASN A 107 0.33 -1.68 -4.30
N ILE A 108 0.97 -2.76 -3.83
CA ILE A 108 1.60 -3.76 -4.71
C ILE A 108 0.57 -4.42 -5.64
N PRO A 109 -0.58 -4.97 -5.16
CA PRO A 109 -1.62 -5.48 -6.05
C PRO A 109 -2.20 -4.41 -6.99
N MET A 110 -2.39 -3.18 -6.51
CA MET A 110 -2.90 -2.08 -7.34
C MET A 110 -1.94 -1.75 -8.49
N PHE A 111 -0.63 -1.70 -8.22
CA PHE A 111 0.40 -1.47 -9.24
C PHE A 111 0.43 -2.57 -10.31
N GLY A 112 0.17 -3.82 -9.92
CA GLY A 112 0.06 -4.95 -10.86
C GLY A 112 -1.03 -4.77 -11.91
N MET A 113 -2.16 -4.14 -11.54
CA MET A 113 -3.28 -3.87 -12.45
C MET A 113 -3.28 -2.46 -13.05
N MET A 114 -2.37 -1.57 -12.64
CA MET A 114 -2.32 -0.17 -13.08
C MET A 114 -2.22 -0.04 -14.60
N LYS A 115 -1.52 -0.96 -15.28
CA LYS A 115 -1.39 -0.96 -16.76
C LYS A 115 -2.74 -1.06 -17.47
N GLN A 116 -3.72 -1.72 -16.86
CA GLN A 116 -5.06 -1.97 -17.41
C GLN A 116 -6.09 -0.89 -17.02
N MET A 117 -5.67 0.12 -16.25
CA MET A 117 -6.52 1.26 -15.89
C MET A 117 -6.52 2.33 -17.00
N ASP A 118 -7.66 3.00 -17.16
CA ASP A 118 -7.78 4.21 -17.96
C ASP A 118 -6.98 5.37 -17.34
N THR A 119 -6.63 6.39 -18.14
CA THR A 119 -5.79 7.52 -17.68
C THR A 119 -6.37 8.22 -16.45
N ARG A 120 -7.69 8.45 -16.43
CA ARG A 120 -8.39 9.04 -15.30
C ARG A 120 -8.36 8.11 -14.08
N GLY A 121 -8.63 6.82 -14.30
CA GLY A 121 -8.51 5.76 -13.30
C GLY A 121 -7.13 5.67 -12.65
N LYS A 122 -6.04 5.81 -13.43
CA LYS A 122 -4.66 5.84 -12.90
C LYS A 122 -4.44 7.01 -11.95
N VAL A 123 -4.85 8.23 -12.35
CA VAL A 123 -4.64 9.42 -11.51
C VAL A 123 -5.46 9.34 -10.23
N ILE A 124 -6.74 8.94 -10.32
CA ILE A 124 -7.61 8.80 -9.15
C ILE A 124 -7.09 7.74 -8.19
N ASN A 125 -6.65 6.57 -8.70
CA ASN A 125 -6.05 5.53 -7.85
C ASN A 125 -4.76 6.00 -7.18
N CYS A 126 -3.88 6.67 -7.92
CA CYS A 126 -2.64 7.22 -7.35
C CYS A 126 -2.93 8.29 -6.29
N ALA A 127 -3.94 9.14 -6.49
CA ALA A 127 -4.33 10.12 -5.48
C ALA A 127 -4.92 9.44 -4.24
N PHE A 128 -5.82 8.48 -4.42
CA PHE A 128 -6.42 7.71 -3.34
C PHE A 128 -5.36 6.95 -2.52
N SER A 129 -4.37 6.36 -3.19
CA SER A 129 -3.32 5.56 -2.56
C SER A 129 -2.37 6.35 -1.67
N VAL A 130 -2.22 7.66 -1.87
CA VAL A 130 -1.40 8.49 -0.98
C VAL A 130 -1.95 8.48 0.46
N SER A 131 -3.28 8.47 0.62
CA SER A 131 -3.91 8.61 1.93
C SER A 131 -4.58 7.33 2.43
N ALA A 132 -5.26 6.59 1.56
CA ALA A 132 -6.02 5.41 1.94
C ALA A 132 -5.22 4.10 1.90
N ALA A 133 -4.00 4.11 1.35
CA ALA A 133 -3.23 2.88 1.22
C ALA A 133 -2.97 2.22 2.58
N PHE A 134 -3.00 0.89 2.56
CA PHE A 134 -2.69 0.04 3.71
C PHE A 134 -3.63 0.23 4.91
N ALA A 135 -4.78 0.88 4.74
CA ALA A 135 -5.76 1.07 5.80
C ALA A 135 -6.29 -0.27 6.35
N LEU A 136 -6.37 -1.29 5.50
CA LEU A 136 -6.81 -2.64 5.84
C LEU A 136 -5.68 -3.70 5.73
N GLY A 137 -4.45 -3.27 5.45
CA GLY A 137 -3.28 -4.15 5.34
C GLY A 137 -2.19 -3.73 6.31
N ASP A 138 -1.07 -3.23 5.81
CA ASP A 138 0.16 -3.02 6.58
C ASP A 138 -0.04 -2.21 7.86
N HIS A 139 -0.80 -1.11 7.79
CA HIS A 139 -1.00 -0.26 8.96
C HIS A 139 -2.03 -0.83 9.93
N LEU A 140 -3.00 -1.61 9.43
CA LEU A 140 -3.88 -2.38 10.30
C LEU A 140 -3.09 -3.45 11.05
N GLY A 141 -2.23 -4.20 10.34
CA GLY A 141 -1.33 -5.18 10.95
C GLY A 141 -0.43 -4.56 12.01
N PHE A 142 0.18 -3.41 11.68
CA PHE A 142 0.99 -2.66 12.64
C PHE A 142 0.19 -2.17 13.86
N ALA A 143 -1.00 -1.58 13.64
CA ALA A 143 -1.83 -1.08 14.72
C ALA A 143 -2.39 -2.21 15.60
N ALA A 144 -2.74 -3.36 15.02
CA ALA A 144 -3.19 -4.54 15.75
C ALA A 144 -2.07 -5.25 16.53
N ALA A 145 -0.81 -5.05 16.12
CA ALA A 145 0.36 -5.56 16.83
C ALA A 145 0.79 -4.64 17.99
N ASN A 146 0.68 -3.31 17.80
CA ASN A 146 1.34 -2.35 18.70
C ASN A 146 0.38 -1.44 19.47
N MET A 147 -0.79 -1.11 18.92
CA MET A 147 -1.72 -0.11 19.49
C MET A 147 -3.18 -0.34 19.05
N ASN A 148 -3.84 -1.36 19.60
CA ASN A 148 -5.19 -1.77 19.16
C ASN A 148 -6.23 -0.66 19.27
N ALA A 149 -6.10 0.22 20.27
CA ALA A 149 -6.97 1.38 20.45
C ALA A 149 -6.91 2.39 19.28
N MET A 150 -5.81 2.41 18.52
CA MET A 150 -5.60 3.32 17.40
C MET A 150 -6.14 2.77 16.06
N ILE A 151 -6.60 1.51 16.01
CA ILE A 151 -7.12 0.89 14.79
C ILE A 151 -8.25 1.72 14.17
N PHE A 152 -9.29 2.02 14.97
CA PHE A 152 -10.45 2.75 14.48
C PHE A 152 -10.11 4.19 14.04
N PRO A 153 -9.43 5.02 14.87
CA PRO A 153 -8.96 6.34 14.44
C PRO A 153 -8.11 6.33 13.16
N MET A 154 -7.20 5.35 13.03
CA MET A 154 -6.32 5.21 11.87
C MET A 154 -7.13 4.94 10.59
N ILE A 155 -8.05 3.96 10.63
CA ILE A 155 -8.88 3.62 9.47
C ILE A 155 -9.72 4.83 9.05
N VAL A 156 -10.39 5.49 10.00
CA VAL A 156 -11.23 6.66 9.70
C VAL A 156 -10.39 7.79 9.10
N GLY A 157 -9.27 8.14 9.71
CA GLY A 157 -8.39 9.19 9.21
C GLY A 157 -7.89 8.94 7.79
N LYS A 158 -7.48 7.69 7.50
CA LYS A 158 -7.02 7.29 6.16
C LYS A 158 -8.12 7.31 5.11
N LEU A 159 -9.31 6.80 5.44
CA LEU A 159 -10.43 6.79 4.52
C LEU A 159 -10.91 8.20 4.21
N VAL A 160 -11.01 9.07 5.23
CA VAL A 160 -11.35 10.49 5.03
C VAL A 160 -10.30 11.17 4.15
N GLY A 161 -9.01 10.97 4.44
CA GLY A 161 -7.92 11.46 3.61
C GLY A 161 -8.03 10.97 2.16
N GLY A 162 -8.27 9.67 1.95
CA GLY A 162 -8.44 9.08 0.64
C GLY A 162 -9.61 9.68 -0.15
N VAL A 163 -10.78 9.80 0.47
CA VAL A 163 -11.96 10.40 -0.16
C VAL A 163 -11.71 11.86 -0.51
N THR A 164 -11.04 12.61 0.36
CA THR A 164 -10.68 14.01 0.05
C THR A 164 -9.69 14.09 -1.12
N ALA A 165 -8.71 13.17 -1.19
CA ALA A 165 -7.76 13.09 -2.30
C ALA A 165 -8.45 12.74 -3.64
N ILE A 166 -9.46 11.86 -3.63
CA ILE A 166 -10.31 11.61 -4.80
C ILE A 166 -11.02 12.90 -5.21
N GLY A 167 -11.60 13.65 -4.26
CA GLY A 167 -12.27 14.92 -4.53
C GLY A 167 -11.34 15.92 -5.23
N VAL A 168 -10.13 16.10 -4.71
CA VAL A 168 -9.11 16.96 -5.33
C VAL A 168 -8.70 16.45 -6.72
N ALA A 169 -8.48 15.14 -6.88
CA ALA A 169 -8.14 14.54 -8.17
C ALA A 169 -9.26 14.76 -9.20
N MET A 170 -10.53 14.68 -8.79
CA MET A 170 -11.67 14.93 -9.67
C MET A 170 -11.77 16.39 -10.13
N LEU A 171 -11.27 17.35 -9.33
CA LEU A 171 -11.20 18.77 -9.71
C LEU A 171 -10.06 19.05 -10.70
N LEU A 172 -8.93 18.35 -10.56
CA LEU A 172 -7.74 18.56 -11.36
C LEU A 172 -7.73 17.76 -12.67
N VAL A 173 -8.40 16.61 -12.71
CA VAL A 173 -8.39 15.72 -13.88
C VAL A 173 -9.61 16.01 -14.77
N PRO A 174 -9.40 16.44 -16.03
CA PRO A 174 -10.47 16.63 -17.00
C PRO A 174 -11.33 15.37 -17.17
N LYS A 175 -12.62 15.56 -17.46
CA LYS A 175 -13.59 14.46 -17.59
C LYS A 175 -13.43 13.63 -18.87
N ASP A 176 -12.49 13.98 -19.75
CA ASP A 176 -12.28 13.27 -21.01
C ASP A 176 -10.79 13.21 -21.39
N GLU A 177 -10.27 11.98 -21.43
CA GLU A 177 -9.38 11.54 -22.49
C GLU A 177 -9.66 10.05 -22.68
N ASN A 178 -10.54 9.73 -23.64
CA ASN A 178 -10.69 8.37 -24.16
C ASN A 178 -9.38 8.01 -24.89
N VAL A 179 -8.35 7.65 -24.14
CA VAL A 179 -7.24 6.88 -24.68
C VAL A 179 -7.59 5.43 -24.41
N PRO A 180 -7.95 4.64 -25.45
CA PRO A 180 -8.16 3.22 -25.28
C PRO A 180 -6.91 2.63 -24.64
N ALA A 181 -7.08 1.76 -23.64
CA ALA A 181 -6.00 0.89 -23.21
C ALA A 181 -5.44 0.19 -24.46
N PRO A 182 -4.11 0.06 -24.63
CA PRO A 182 -3.58 -0.71 -25.74
C PRO A 182 -4.21 -2.11 -25.67
N ALA A 183 -4.83 -2.52 -26.78
CA ALA A 183 -5.44 -3.83 -26.89
C ALA A 183 -4.37 -4.89 -26.61
N ASN A 184 -4.55 -5.67 -25.55
CA ASN A 184 -3.77 -6.89 -25.38
C ASN A 184 -4.24 -7.86 -26.47
N ASN A 185 -3.44 -7.97 -27.53
CA ASN A 185 -3.34 -9.19 -28.33
C ASN A 185 -2.74 -10.28 -27.44
N GLU A 186 -3.55 -10.87 -26.56
CA GLU A 186 -3.25 -12.17 -25.94
C GLU A 186 -4.00 -13.24 -26.73
N ALA A 187 -3.55 -13.42 -27.97
CA ALA A 187 -3.79 -14.62 -28.75
C ALA A 187 -2.41 -15.13 -29.20
N GLU A 188 -1.60 -15.61 -28.25
CA GLU A 188 -0.43 -16.47 -28.49
C GLU A 188 0.23 -16.85 -27.15
N ALA A 189 -0.40 -17.77 -26.40
CA ALA A 189 0.28 -18.61 -25.40
C ALA A 189 -0.60 -19.80 -24.98
N HIS A 190 -1.12 -20.52 -25.97
CA HIS A 190 -1.53 -21.91 -25.79
C HIS A 190 -0.95 -22.72 -26.94
N SER A 191 0.31 -23.11 -26.79
CA SER A 191 0.95 -24.26 -27.43
C SER A 191 2.07 -24.76 -26.52
#